data_AF-A0A7I7UMM6-F1
#
_entry.id   AF-A0A7I7UMM6-F1
#
_cell.length_a   1.000
_cell.length_b   1.000
_cell.length_c   1.000
_cell.angle_alpha   90.00
_cell.angle_beta   90.00
_cell.angle_gamma   90.00
#
_symmetry.space_group_name_H-M   'P 1'
#
loop_
_entity.id
_entity.type
_entity.pdbx_description
1 polymer ?
#
loop_
_entity_poly.entity_id
_entity_poly.type
_entity_poly.pdbx_seq_one_letter_code
_entity_poly.pdbx_strand_id
1 'polypeptide(L)'
;MPKAVRVAPEDLLASGSTVDAHAGMLRAAHVAADGRIESAQAGVPAGSAAALTAAVTKWQADSAALFAGMSDHATALRDGATAYAQADEHGASAIGAAGDDIIDLGL
;
A
#
# COMPACT_ATOMS: atom_id res chain seq x y z
N MET A 1 -23.94 -12.46 9.56
CA MET A 1 -23.04 -13.15 8.62
C MET A 1 -22.31 -12.10 7.80
N PRO A 2 -20.97 -12.02 7.82
CA PRO A 2 -20.24 -11.11 6.93
C PRO A 2 -20.54 -11.48 5.47
N LYS A 3 -20.63 -10.48 4.60
CA LYS A 3 -20.87 -10.68 3.18
C LYS A 3 -19.63 -11.31 2.55
N ALA A 4 -19.80 -12.41 1.81
CA ALA A 4 -18.70 -13.01 1.07
C ALA A 4 -18.16 -11.99 0.05
N VAL A 5 -16.89 -11.63 0.20
CA VAL A 5 -16.19 -10.77 -0.75
C VAL A 5 -15.57 -11.68 -1.80
N ARG A 6 -15.92 -11.47 -3.07
CA ARG A 6 -15.19 -12.08 -4.18
C ARG A 6 -13.97 -11.24 -4.44
N VAL A 7 -12.79 -11.84 -4.31
CA VAL A 7 -11.51 -11.15 -4.52
C VAL A 7 -10.79 -11.82 -5.67
N ALA A 8 -10.43 -11.00 -6.66
CA ALA A 8 -9.55 -11.35 -7.75
C ALA A 8 -8.10 -10.99 -7.33
N PRO A 9 -7.18 -11.96 -7.19
CA PRO A 9 -5.78 -11.69 -6.85
C PRO A 9 -5.10 -10.70 -7.80
N GLU A 10 -5.43 -10.76 -9.10
CA GLU A 10 -4.92 -9.86 -10.13
C GLU A 10 -5.30 -8.40 -9.88
N ASP A 11 -6.53 -8.14 -9.42
CA ASP A 11 -7.01 -6.80 -9.09
C ASP A 11 -6.30 -6.25 -7.85
N LEU A 12 -5.97 -7.11 -6.89
CA LEU A 12 -5.19 -6.73 -5.72
C LEU A 12 -3.74 -6.35 -6.10
N LEU A 13 -3.11 -7.11 -6.99
CA LEU A 13 -1.76 -6.80 -7.50
C LEU A 13 -1.74 -5.48 -8.29
N ALA A 14 -2.75 -5.26 -9.15
CA ALA A 14 -2.92 -4.02 -9.89
C ALA A 14 -3.16 -2.83 -8.95
N SER A 15 -3.97 -3.02 -7.91
CA SER A 15 -4.23 -2.01 -6.88
C SER A 15 -2.96 -1.68 -6.09
N GLY A 16 -2.19 -2.68 -5.66
CA GLY A 16 -0.93 -2.47 -4.94
C GLY A 16 0.08 -1.69 -5.78
N SER A 17 0.20 -2.01 -7.07
CA SER A 17 1.06 -1.27 -8.01
C SER A 17 0.60 0.18 -8.22
N THR A 18 -0.71 0.40 -8.25
CA THR A 18 -1.29 1.75 -8.37
C THR A 18 -1.02 2.58 -7.12
N VAL A 19 -1.15 1.99 -5.92
CA VAL A 19 -0.85 2.66 -4.65
C VAL A 19 0.62 3.06 -4.57
N ASP A 20 1.55 2.19 -5.01
CA ASP A 20 2.97 2.54 -5.07
C ASP A 20 3.26 3.70 -6.02
N ALA A 21 2.64 3.71 -7.20
CA ALA A 21 2.76 4.83 -8.13
C ALA A 21 2.28 6.14 -7.50
N HIS A 22 1.13 6.12 -6.82
CA HIS A 22 0.62 7.26 -6.07
C HIS A 22 1.55 7.68 -4.93
N ALA A 23 2.13 6.72 -4.19
CA ALA A 23 3.07 7.00 -3.11
C ALA A 23 4.34 7.69 -3.64
N GLY A 24 4.85 7.24 -4.78
CA GLY A 24 5.97 7.85 -5.48
C GLY A 24 5.69 9.29 -5.91
N MET A 25 4.52 9.54 -6.51
CA MET A 25 4.10 10.89 -6.91
C MET A 25 3.94 11.82 -5.70
N LEU A 26 3.31 11.34 -4.62
CA LEU A 26 3.17 12.09 -3.37
C LEU A 26 4.55 12.48 -2.84
N ARG A 27 5.46 11.52 -2.71
CA ARG A 27 6.82 11.77 -2.23
C ARG A 27 7.55 12.80 -3.08
N ALA A 28 7.48 12.69 -4.41
CA ALA A 28 8.12 13.65 -5.31
C ALA A 28 7.57 15.08 -5.15
N ALA A 29 6.24 15.22 -5.05
CA ALA A 29 5.59 16.52 -4.85
C ALA A 29 5.96 17.15 -3.49
N HIS A 30 6.04 16.34 -2.44
CA HIS A 30 6.43 16.79 -1.11
C HIS A 30 7.90 17.21 -1.03
N VAL A 31 8.82 16.45 -1.64
CA VAL A 31 10.24 16.85 -1.74
C VAL A 31 10.41 18.16 -2.52
N ALA A 32 9.64 18.35 -3.60
CA ALA A 32 9.64 19.61 -4.34
C ALA A 32 9.08 20.77 -3.50
N ALA A 33 8.10 20.52 -2.62
CA ALA A 33 7.61 21.51 -1.67
C ALA A 33 8.68 21.87 -0.63
N ASP A 34 9.39 20.89 -0.07
CA ASP A 34 10.47 21.10 0.89
C ASP A 34 11.55 22.02 0.32
N GLY A 35 12.04 21.75 -0.90
CA GLY A 35 13.05 22.61 -1.54
C GLY A 35 12.57 24.04 -1.81
N ARG A 36 11.28 24.23 -2.10
CA ARG A 36 10.68 25.58 -2.22
C ARG A 36 10.63 26.30 -0.87
N ILE A 37 10.38 25.58 0.22
CA ILE A 37 10.35 26.19 1.55
C ILE A 37 11.76 26.54 2.02
N GLU A 38 12.74 25.65 1.84
CA GLU A 38 14.14 25.90 2.16
C GLU A 38 14.68 27.13 1.40
N SER A 39 14.41 27.23 0.10
CA SER A 39 14.83 28.39 -0.70
C SER A 39 14.16 29.71 -0.26
N ALA A 40 12.94 29.66 0.28
CA ALA A 40 12.24 30.83 0.78
C ALA A 40 12.73 31.31 2.16
N GLN A 41 13.40 30.46 2.96
CA GLN A 41 13.81 30.78 4.33
C GLN A 41 14.76 31.99 4.43
N ALA A 42 15.59 32.22 3.41
CA ALA A 42 16.55 33.32 3.40
C ALA A 42 15.90 34.72 3.49
N GLY A 43 14.61 34.85 3.16
CA GLY A 43 13.86 36.12 3.19
C GLY A 43 12.99 36.34 4.42
N VAL A 44 13.01 35.43 5.40
CA VAL A 44 12.00 35.41 6.48
C VAL A 44 12.51 36.11 7.75
N PRO A 45 11.77 37.10 8.32
CA PRO A 45 12.12 37.72 9.60
C PRO A 45 12.24 36.69 10.73
N ALA A 46 13.14 36.92 11.70
CA ALA A 46 13.51 35.93 12.73
C ALA A 46 12.33 35.29 13.48
N GLY A 47 11.29 36.08 13.84
CA GLY A 47 10.10 35.54 14.50
C GLY A 47 9.27 34.60 13.61
N SER A 48 9.19 34.91 12.32
CA SER A 48 8.52 34.08 11.32
C SER A 48 9.36 32.86 10.91
N ALA A 49 10.68 32.92 11.07
CA ALA A 49 11.58 31.81 10.76
C ALA A 49 11.32 30.60 11.67
N ALA A 50 11.16 30.82 12.98
CA ALA A 50 10.86 29.75 13.93
C ALA A 50 9.51 29.06 13.63
N ALA A 51 8.47 29.86 13.32
CA ALA A 51 7.17 29.33 12.94
C ALA A 51 7.24 28.54 11.62
N LEU A 52 8.00 29.03 10.64
CA LEU A 52 8.22 28.34 9.36
C LEU A 52 8.97 27.03 9.57
N THR A 53 10.03 27.01 10.38
CA THR A 53 10.76 25.78 10.72
C THR A 53 9.83 24.75 11.36
N ALA A 54 9.02 25.14 12.33
CA ALA A 54 8.07 24.24 12.97
C ALA A 54 7.04 23.67 11.97
N ALA A 55 6.53 24.51 11.07
CA ALA A 55 5.62 24.08 10.02
C ALA A 55 6.27 23.09 9.04
N VAL A 56 7.53 23.33 8.63
CA VAL A 56 8.31 22.41 7.78
C VAL A 56 8.53 21.08 8.47
N THR A 57 8.95 21.08 9.73
CA THR A 57 9.17 19.84 10.48
C THR A 57 7.89 19.02 10.57
N LYS A 58 6.75 19.65 10.85
CA LYS A 58 5.45 18.97 10.87
C LYS A 58 5.11 18.41 9.48
N TRP A 59 5.25 19.22 8.44
CA TRP A 59 5.00 18.80 7.07
C TRP A 59 5.82 17.58 6.69
N GLN A 60 7.14 17.60 6.94
CA GLN A 60 8.03 16.47 6.65
C GLN A 60 7.63 15.20 7.40
N ALA A 61 7.27 15.32 8.68
CA ALA A 61 6.79 14.20 9.48
C ALA A 61 5.48 13.60 8.92
N ASP A 62 4.49 14.45 8.62
CA ASP A 62 3.21 14.03 8.05
C ASP A 62 3.41 13.37 6.67
N SER A 63 4.30 13.93 5.85
CA SER A 63 4.65 13.41 4.52
C SER A 63 5.25 12.00 4.60
N ALA A 64 6.18 11.81 5.53
CA ALA A 64 6.81 10.52 5.76
C ALA A 64 5.80 9.48 6.25
N ALA A 65 4.90 9.86 7.16
CA ALA A 65 3.84 9.00 7.67
C ALA A 65 2.85 8.59 6.56
N LEU A 66 2.44 9.53 5.70
CA LEU A 66 1.57 9.25 4.56
C LEU A 66 2.23 8.28 3.57
N PHE A 67 3.51 8.52 3.22
CA PHE A 67 4.25 7.64 2.33
C PHE A 67 4.36 6.22 2.91
N ALA A 68 4.70 6.09 4.19
CA ALA A 68 4.79 4.80 4.87
C ALA A 68 3.43 4.06 4.84
N GLY A 69 2.34 4.75 5.21
CA GLY A 69 1.01 4.13 5.21
C GLY A 69 0.55 3.67 3.82
N MET A 70 0.91 4.40 2.75
CA MET A 70 0.64 3.96 1.38
C MET A 70 1.47 2.73 1.00
N SER A 71 2.75 2.70 1.34
CA SER A 71 3.63 1.55 1.11
C SER A 71 3.14 0.30 1.85
N ASP A 72 2.69 0.46 3.09
CA ASP A 72 2.11 -0.62 3.90
C ASP A 72 0.83 -1.15 3.25
N HIS A 73 -0.03 -0.25 2.74
CA HIS A 73 -1.25 -0.66 2.03
C HIS A 73 -0.95 -1.39 0.73
N ALA A 74 0.01 -0.92 -0.07
CA ALA A 74 0.45 -1.60 -1.28
C ALA A 74 1.00 -3.00 -0.98
N THR A 75 1.75 -3.15 0.11
CA THR A 75 2.26 -4.44 0.59
C THR A 75 1.12 -5.35 1.02
N ALA A 76 0.19 -4.87 1.84
CA ALA A 76 -0.96 -5.65 2.30
C ALA A 76 -1.85 -6.14 1.14
N LEU A 77 -1.99 -5.35 0.07
CA LEU A 77 -2.70 -5.77 -1.14
C LEU A 77 -2.00 -6.94 -1.84
N ARG A 78 -0.66 -6.90 -1.97
CA ARG A 78 0.12 -8.00 -2.56
C ARG A 78 0.08 -9.25 -1.70
N ASP A 79 0.24 -9.10 -0.39
CA ASP A 79 0.16 -10.21 0.55
C ASP A 79 -1.23 -10.86 0.51
N GLY A 80 -2.28 -10.02 0.42
CA GLY A 80 -3.65 -10.48 0.20
C GLY A 80 -3.81 -11.29 -1.09
N ALA A 81 -3.23 -10.81 -2.20
CA ALA A 81 -3.25 -11.52 -3.48
C ALA A 81 -2.60 -12.91 -3.36
N THR A 82 -1.43 -12.98 -2.72
CA THR A 82 -0.73 -14.24 -2.45
C THR A 82 -1.57 -15.18 -1.58
N ALA A 83 -2.19 -14.67 -0.52
CA ALA A 83 -3.03 -15.48 0.37
C ALA A 83 -4.25 -16.07 -0.37
N TYR A 84 -4.91 -15.29 -1.23
CA TYR A 84 -6.02 -15.81 -2.03
C TYR A 84 -5.58 -16.86 -3.04
N ALA A 85 -4.44 -16.65 -3.73
CA ALA A 85 -3.91 -17.63 -4.67
C ALA A 85 -3.57 -18.97 -3.98
N GLN A 86 -2.94 -18.92 -2.81
CA GLN A 86 -2.63 -20.12 -2.01
C GLN A 86 -3.90 -20.83 -1.53
N ALA A 87 -4.91 -20.07 -1.10
CA ALA A 87 -6.18 -20.65 -0.67
C ALA A 87 -6.90 -21.37 -1.82
N ASP A 88 -6.87 -20.81 -3.03
CA ASP A 88 -7.45 -21.41 -4.23
C ASP A 88 -6.70 -22.70 -4.64
N GLU A 89 -5.36 -22.67 -4.64
CA GLU A 89 -4.52 -23.83 -4.95
C GLU A 89 -4.73 -24.99 -3.95
N HIS A 90 -4.77 -24.68 -2.64
CA HIS A 90 -5.06 -25.68 -1.62
C HIS A 90 -6.48 -26.24 -1.77
N GLY A 91 -7.46 -25.38 -2.08
CA GLY A 91 -8.84 -25.80 -2.33
C GLY A 91 -8.94 -26.75 -3.52
N ALA A 92 -8.32 -26.40 -4.64
CA ALA A 92 -8.26 -27.23 -5.84
C ALA A 92 -7.60 -28.58 -5.58
N SER A 93 -6.48 -28.59 -4.84
CA SER A 93 -5.76 -29.82 -4.47
C SER A 93 -6.62 -30.73 -3.59
N ALA A 94 -7.32 -30.18 -2.59
CA ALA A 94 -8.20 -30.94 -1.73
C ALA A 94 -9.40 -31.52 -2.49
N ILE A 95 -9.97 -30.77 -3.43
CA ILE A 95 -11.04 -31.26 -4.31
C ILE A 95 -10.53 -32.40 -5.21
N GLY A 96 -9.33 -32.25 -5.78
CA GLY A 96 -8.70 -33.29 -6.60
C GLY A 96 -8.50 -34.59 -5.81
N ALA A 97 -7.90 -34.51 -4.63
CA ALA A 97 -7.69 -35.67 -3.76
C ALA A 97 -9.00 -36.35 -3.37
N ALA A 98 -10.04 -35.58 -3.01
CA ALA A 98 -11.35 -36.14 -2.70
C ALA A 98 -12.00 -36.83 -3.92
N GLY A 99 -11.77 -36.31 -5.13
CA GLY A 99 -12.22 -36.93 -6.37
C GLY A 99 -11.52 -38.27 -6.64
N ASP A 100 -10.20 -38.31 -6.46
CA ASP A 100 -9.42 -39.54 -6.61
C ASP A 100 -9.83 -40.62 -5.60
N ASP A 101 -10.09 -40.23 -4.34
CA ASP A 101 -10.61 -41.14 -3.32
C ASP A 101 -11.99 -41.72 -3.69
N ILE A 102 -12.87 -40.91 -4.30
CA ILE A 102 -14.19 -41.39 -4.77
C ILE A 102 -14.03 -42.42 -5.90
N ILE A 103 -13.10 -42.16 -6.83
CA ILE A 103 -12.80 -43.07 -7.95
C ILE A 103 -12.20 -44.39 -7.43
N ASP A 104 -11.30 -44.33 -6.44
CA ASP A 104 -10.68 -45.52 -5.82
C ASP A 104 -11.71 -46.35 -5.03
N LEU A 105 -12.74 -45.70 -4.45
CA LEU A 105 -13.89 -46.36 -3.83
C LEU A 105 -14.88 -46.98 -4.83
N GLY A 106 -14.66 -46.83 -6.14
CA GLY A 106 -15.41 -47.52 -7.20
C GLY A 106 -16.83 -46.99 -7.43
N LEU A 107 -17.08 -45.71 -7.13
CA LEU A 107 -18.33 -45.00 -7.41
C LEU A 107 -18.27 -44.20 -8.71
#